data_AF-A0AAU2XGA7-F1
#
_entry.id   AF-A0AAU2XGA7-F1
#
_cell.length_a   1.000
_cell.length_b   1.000
_cell.length_c   1.000
_cell.angle_alpha   90.00
_cell.angle_beta   90.00
_cell.angle_gamma   90.00
#
_symmetry.space_group_name_H-M   'P 1'
#
loop_
_entity.id
_entity.type
_entity.pdbx_description
1 polymer ?
#
loop_
_entity_poly.entity_id
_entity_poly.type
_entity_poly.pdbx_seq_one_letter_code
_entity_poly.pdbx_strand_id
1 'polypeptide(L)'
;MSVYGALSQWNPGLEDSTILRAAYTAMPGDPQTSIPWPVRLAENPASPIALPGAVDLFGHDCIHIVLGRGALPQDEAFIVGTTMGASGRLRGWQQSLFTAWARATYRGPFRWTAADRQIFELAVRFGRTSGMHPLHSVNWHAMLDVPLGEIRRSLGIQRRELLTAFAQERMLLPHTPASQRLPGGAAATTSASRARVPAPAV
;
A
#
# COMPACT_ATOMS: atom_id res chain seq x y z
N MET A 1 -16.19 -17.37 -4.94
CA MET A 1 -15.65 -16.28 -4.09
C MET A 1 -15.76 -15.00 -4.90
N SER A 2 -16.41 -13.94 -4.41
CA SER A 2 -16.49 -12.67 -5.15
C SER A 2 -15.08 -12.04 -5.21
N VAL A 3 -14.75 -11.35 -6.31
CA VAL A 3 -13.48 -10.58 -6.47
C VAL A 3 -13.24 -9.66 -5.26
N TYR A 4 -14.30 -9.06 -4.74
CA TYR A 4 -14.25 -8.21 -3.54
C TYR A 4 -13.81 -8.98 -2.28
N GLY A 5 -14.20 -10.25 -2.15
CA GLY A 5 -13.81 -11.12 -1.04
C GLY A 5 -12.35 -11.60 -1.11
N ALA A 6 -11.77 -11.69 -2.30
CA ALA A 6 -10.36 -12.03 -2.48
C ALA A 6 -9.46 -10.81 -2.21
N LEU A 7 -9.81 -9.63 -2.74
CA LEU A 7 -9.12 -8.36 -2.48
C LEU A 7 -9.11 -7.99 -1.00
N SER A 8 -10.21 -8.24 -0.29
CA SER A 8 -10.31 -7.93 1.14
C SER A 8 -9.39 -8.78 2.01
N GLN A 9 -8.93 -9.94 1.55
CA GLN A 9 -8.02 -10.83 2.26
C GLN A 9 -6.56 -10.68 1.82
N TRP A 10 -6.32 -10.13 0.64
CA TRP A 10 -4.99 -9.99 0.07
C TRP A 10 -4.11 -8.99 0.82
N ASN A 11 -2.86 -9.39 1.06
CA ASN A 11 -1.78 -8.55 1.52
C ASN A 11 -0.44 -9.16 1.05
N PRO A 12 0.42 -8.41 0.32
CA PRO A 12 1.66 -8.93 -0.24
C PRO A 12 2.80 -9.08 0.79
N GLY A 13 2.66 -8.51 1.98
CA GLY A 13 3.66 -8.57 3.04
C GLY A 13 4.98 -7.88 2.67
N LEU A 14 6.06 -8.24 3.37
CA LEU A 14 7.41 -7.69 3.16
C LEU A 14 8.42 -8.79 2.83
N GLU A 15 8.03 -9.76 2.00
CA GLU A 15 8.97 -10.73 1.46
C GLU A 15 9.91 -10.03 0.48
N ASP A 16 11.22 -10.24 0.64
CA ASP A 16 12.26 -9.51 -0.09
C ASP A 16 12.73 -10.27 -1.33
N SER A 17 12.60 -11.60 -1.31
CA SER A 17 13.05 -12.49 -2.41
C SER A 17 12.07 -12.58 -3.58
N THR A 18 10.79 -12.27 -3.35
CA THR A 18 9.77 -12.26 -4.40
C THR A 18 10.08 -11.20 -5.45
N ILE A 19 9.91 -11.55 -6.72
CA ILE A 19 10.06 -10.62 -7.86
C ILE A 19 8.76 -9.81 -8.04
N LEU A 20 8.87 -8.52 -8.38
CA LEU A 20 7.72 -7.63 -8.53
C LEU A 20 6.64 -8.18 -9.47
N ARG A 21 7.03 -8.71 -10.64
CA ARG A 21 6.11 -9.33 -11.60
C ARG A 21 5.32 -10.47 -10.97
N ALA A 22 5.99 -11.35 -10.21
CA ALA A 22 5.33 -12.47 -9.56
C ALA A 22 4.31 -12.01 -8.51
N ALA A 23 4.67 -11.00 -7.71
CA ALA A 23 3.75 -10.40 -6.74
C ALA A 23 2.57 -9.70 -7.42
N TYR A 24 2.80 -9.00 -8.53
CA TYR A 24 1.78 -8.32 -9.32
C TYR A 24 0.80 -9.31 -9.95
N THR A 25 1.30 -10.38 -10.59
CA THR A 25 0.46 -11.44 -11.15
C THR A 25 -0.36 -12.19 -10.08
N ALA A 26 0.13 -12.24 -8.84
CA ALA A 26 -0.58 -12.86 -7.71
C ALA A 26 -1.64 -11.95 -7.07
N MET A 27 -1.73 -10.67 -7.45
CA MET A 27 -2.73 -9.75 -6.92
C MET A 27 -4.14 -10.14 -7.43
N PRO A 28 -5.12 -10.38 -6.54
CA PRO A 28 -6.45 -10.79 -6.96
C PRO A 28 -7.24 -9.60 -7.51
N GLY A 29 -7.88 -9.79 -8.66
CA GLY A 29 -8.72 -8.77 -9.30
C GLY A 29 -8.35 -8.60 -10.76
N ASP A 30 -9.31 -8.09 -11.55
CA ASP A 30 -9.00 -7.63 -12.89
C ASP A 30 -8.33 -6.25 -12.76
N PRO A 31 -7.21 -5.95 -13.45
CA PRO A 31 -6.34 -4.78 -13.17
C PRO A 31 -6.99 -3.39 -13.27
N GLN A 32 -8.28 -3.28 -13.63
CA GLN A 32 -8.90 -2.02 -14.03
C GLN A 32 -10.36 -1.79 -13.61
N THR A 33 -11.09 -2.77 -13.04
CA THR A 33 -12.56 -2.69 -12.97
C THR A 33 -13.18 -2.63 -11.57
N SER A 34 -12.43 -2.92 -10.49
CA SER A 34 -12.97 -2.93 -9.13
C SER A 34 -12.71 -1.65 -8.30
N ILE A 35 -11.87 -0.73 -8.80
CA ILE A 35 -11.51 0.49 -8.06
C ILE A 35 -12.54 1.61 -8.31
N PRO A 36 -13.12 2.19 -7.24
CA PRO A 36 -14.05 3.31 -7.34
C PRO A 36 -13.45 4.53 -8.06
N TRP A 37 -14.29 5.18 -8.85
CA TRP A 37 -14.06 6.40 -9.63
C TRP A 37 -13.20 7.52 -8.98
N PRO A 38 -13.22 7.76 -7.65
CA PRO A 38 -12.43 8.82 -7.05
C PRO A 38 -10.90 8.60 -7.04
N VAL A 39 -10.44 7.34 -6.99
CA VAL A 39 -9.01 6.99 -7.10
C VAL A 39 -8.50 7.37 -8.50
N ARG A 40 -9.29 7.08 -9.55
CA ARG A 40 -8.98 7.47 -10.94
C ARG A 40 -8.92 8.98 -11.17
N LEU A 41 -9.67 9.79 -10.40
CA LEU A 41 -9.72 11.26 -10.58
C LEU A 41 -8.57 11.99 -9.88
N ALA A 42 -8.08 11.47 -8.74
CA ALA A 42 -6.92 12.03 -8.03
C ALA A 42 -5.58 11.57 -8.65
N GLU A 43 -5.56 10.39 -9.27
CA GLU A 43 -4.34 9.74 -9.73
C GLU A 43 -4.08 9.86 -11.24
N ASN A 44 -5.06 10.27 -12.06
CA ASN A 44 -4.81 10.51 -13.48
C ASN A 44 -3.82 11.69 -13.65
N PRO A 45 -2.58 11.47 -14.13
CA PRO A 45 -1.59 12.53 -14.30
C PRO A 45 -2.02 13.56 -15.35
N ALA A 46 -2.93 13.19 -16.25
CA ALA A 46 -3.51 14.08 -17.26
C ALA A 46 -4.66 14.95 -16.71
N SER A 47 -5.04 14.80 -15.45
CA SER A 47 -6.03 15.67 -14.80
C SER A 47 -5.44 17.06 -14.58
N PRO A 48 -6.12 18.16 -14.95
CA PRO A 48 -5.67 19.52 -14.67
C PRO A 48 -5.64 19.86 -13.16
N ILE A 49 -6.13 18.95 -12.32
CA ILE A 49 -6.16 19.05 -10.84
C ILE A 49 -5.38 17.90 -10.19
N ALA A 50 -4.51 17.22 -10.96
CA ALA A 50 -3.71 16.11 -10.46
C ALA A 50 -2.99 16.50 -9.16
N LEU A 51 -3.25 15.74 -8.10
CA LEU A 51 -2.65 16.02 -6.81
C LEU A 51 -1.18 15.56 -6.84
N PRO A 52 -0.30 16.17 -6.02
CA PRO A 52 1.07 15.71 -5.86
C PRO A 52 1.08 14.21 -5.53
N GLY A 53 1.77 13.39 -6.33
CA GLY A 53 1.78 11.94 -6.15
C GLY A 53 0.85 11.15 -7.07
N ALA A 54 0.17 11.78 -8.02
CA ALA A 54 -0.61 11.08 -9.05
C ALA A 54 0.25 10.07 -9.83
N VAL A 55 -0.22 8.83 -9.95
CA VAL A 55 0.47 7.68 -10.55
C VAL A 55 -0.52 6.87 -11.39
N ASP A 56 -0.06 6.17 -12.42
CA ASP A 56 -0.95 5.27 -13.18
C ASP A 56 -1.36 4.05 -12.33
N LEU A 57 -2.41 3.33 -12.77
CA LEU A 57 -2.95 2.18 -12.04
C LEU A 57 -1.89 1.10 -11.81
N PHE A 58 -1.06 0.83 -12.82
CA PHE A 58 0.01 -0.14 -12.70
C PHE A 58 1.04 0.25 -11.63
N GLY A 59 1.46 1.53 -11.62
CA GLY A 59 2.34 2.04 -10.59
C GLY A 59 1.70 2.04 -9.21
N HIS A 60 0.40 2.32 -9.09
CA HIS A 60 -0.35 2.24 -7.83
C HIS A 60 -0.32 0.85 -7.23
N ASP A 61 -0.61 -0.17 -8.03
CA ASP A 61 -0.53 -1.58 -7.61
C ASP A 61 0.90 -1.97 -7.23
N CYS A 62 1.90 -1.50 -7.96
CA CYS A 62 3.30 -1.71 -7.60
C CYS A 62 3.64 -1.07 -6.24
N ILE A 63 3.10 0.11 -5.96
CA ILE A 63 3.29 0.81 -4.68
C ILE A 63 2.69 0.00 -3.52
N HIS A 64 1.49 -0.57 -3.70
CA HIS A 64 0.91 -1.51 -2.73
C HIS A 64 1.86 -2.67 -2.41
N ILE A 65 2.42 -3.28 -3.44
CA ILE A 65 3.32 -4.43 -3.31
C ILE A 65 4.63 -4.06 -2.59
N VAL A 66 5.31 -2.99 -3.01
CA VAL A 66 6.58 -2.60 -2.39
C VAL A 66 6.40 -2.10 -0.96
N LEU A 67 5.27 -1.46 -0.66
CA LEU A 67 4.93 -1.04 0.70
C LEU A 67 4.31 -2.15 1.53
N GLY A 68 4.01 -3.33 0.98
CA GLY A 68 3.44 -4.44 1.74
C GLY A 68 2.02 -4.19 2.27
N ARG A 69 1.19 -3.52 1.47
CA ARG A 69 -0.18 -3.13 1.82
C ARG A 69 -1.21 -3.91 1.01
N GLY A 70 -2.35 -4.19 1.65
CA GLY A 70 -3.50 -4.82 0.98
C GLY A 70 -4.39 -3.79 0.29
N ALA A 71 -5.61 -4.15 -0.09
CA ALA A 71 -6.51 -3.28 -0.86
C ALA A 71 -7.76 -2.80 -0.07
N LEU A 72 -7.72 -2.75 1.26
CA LEU A 72 -8.84 -2.19 2.04
C LEU A 72 -8.80 -0.66 2.03
N PRO A 73 -9.91 0.05 2.32
CA PRO A 73 -9.91 1.52 2.35
C PRO A 73 -8.82 2.16 3.23
N GLN A 74 -8.49 1.50 4.35
CA GLN A 74 -7.40 1.91 5.24
C GLN A 74 -6.02 1.77 4.57
N ASP A 75 -5.82 0.73 3.75
CA ASP A 75 -4.59 0.57 2.96
C ASP A 75 -4.50 1.61 1.85
N GLU A 76 -5.58 1.88 1.14
CA GLU A 76 -5.61 2.95 0.14
C GLU A 76 -5.27 4.30 0.77
N ALA A 77 -5.78 4.58 1.97
CA ALA A 77 -5.41 5.77 2.74
C ALA A 77 -3.90 5.82 3.03
N PHE A 78 -3.29 4.68 3.35
CA PHE A 78 -1.84 4.58 3.58
C PHE A 78 -1.04 4.80 2.29
N ILE A 79 -1.44 4.16 1.19
CA ILE A 79 -0.75 4.28 -0.11
C ILE A 79 -0.81 5.71 -0.61
N VAL A 80 -2.01 6.28 -0.70
CA VAL A 80 -2.20 7.65 -1.18
C VAL A 80 -1.46 8.64 -0.26
N GLY A 81 -1.56 8.48 1.05
CA GLY A 81 -0.84 9.33 1.99
C GLY A 81 0.68 9.28 1.81
N THR A 82 1.24 8.07 1.66
CA THR A 82 2.68 7.87 1.45
C THR A 82 3.13 8.49 0.14
N THR A 83 2.44 8.20 -0.97
CA THR A 83 2.80 8.71 -2.30
C THR A 83 2.72 10.23 -2.37
N MET A 84 1.66 10.83 -1.79
CA MET A 84 1.54 12.29 -1.70
C MET A 84 2.63 12.89 -0.80
N GLY A 85 2.92 12.26 0.35
CA GLY A 85 3.96 12.71 1.28
C GLY A 85 5.37 12.68 0.66
N ALA A 86 5.71 11.58 -0.01
CA ALA A 86 6.99 11.37 -0.68
C ALA A 86 7.17 12.24 -1.94
N SER A 87 6.11 12.83 -2.47
CA SER A 87 6.19 13.69 -3.66
C SER A 87 7.06 14.94 -3.46
N GLY A 88 7.32 15.36 -2.21
CA GLY A 88 8.04 16.59 -1.87
C GLY A 88 7.29 17.89 -2.21
N ARG A 89 6.09 17.79 -2.81
CA ARG A 89 5.33 18.93 -3.35
C ARG A 89 4.00 19.18 -2.63
N LEU A 90 3.63 18.30 -1.69
CA LEU A 90 2.35 18.38 -0.99
C LEU A 90 2.29 19.55 0.01
N ARG A 91 1.45 20.54 -0.29
CA ARG A 91 1.13 21.66 0.62
C ARG A 91 0.03 21.27 1.62
N GLY A 92 0.01 21.92 2.78
CA GLY A 92 -0.99 21.63 3.84
C GLY A 92 -2.44 21.80 3.38
N TRP A 93 -2.74 22.83 2.58
CA TRP A 93 -4.09 23.05 2.06
C TRP A 93 -4.53 21.98 1.05
N GLN A 94 -3.61 21.41 0.27
CA GLN A 94 -3.90 20.32 -0.67
C GLN A 94 -4.26 19.04 0.09
N GLN A 95 -3.56 18.79 1.20
CA GLN A 95 -3.86 17.69 2.11
C GLN A 95 -5.26 17.83 2.72
N SER A 96 -5.63 19.05 3.16
CA SER A 96 -6.97 19.34 3.68
C SER A 96 -8.06 19.22 2.62
N LEU A 97 -7.83 19.74 1.41
CA LEU A 97 -8.76 19.65 0.28
C LEU A 97 -9.03 18.20 -0.10
N PHE A 98 -7.98 17.39 -0.26
CA PHE A 98 -8.11 15.98 -0.60
C PHE A 98 -8.91 15.22 0.46
N THR A 99 -8.60 15.44 1.74
CA THR A 99 -9.30 14.76 2.84
C THR A 99 -10.78 15.15 2.92
N ALA A 100 -11.09 16.43 2.69
CA ALA A 100 -12.47 16.92 2.64
C ALA A 100 -13.23 16.33 1.44
N TRP A 101 -12.57 16.29 0.28
CA TRP A 101 -13.12 15.72 -0.95
C TRP A 101 -13.39 14.22 -0.80
N ALA A 102 -12.41 13.43 -0.33
CA ALA A 102 -12.55 11.98 -0.15
C ALA A 102 -13.73 11.62 0.78
N ARG A 103 -13.95 12.36 1.87
CA ARG A 103 -15.10 12.13 2.77
C ARG A 103 -16.46 12.47 2.14
N ALA A 104 -16.48 13.44 1.22
CA ALA A 104 -17.70 13.97 0.61
C ALA A 104 -18.12 13.20 -0.65
N THR A 105 -17.16 12.74 -1.46
CA THR A 105 -17.43 12.12 -2.76
C THR A 105 -17.43 10.60 -2.73
N TYR A 106 -16.73 9.97 -1.79
CA TYR A 106 -16.66 8.51 -1.74
C TYR A 106 -18.01 7.98 -1.21
N ARG A 107 -18.65 7.07 -1.96
CA ARG A 107 -19.94 6.46 -1.62
C ARG A 107 -19.79 4.97 -1.30
N GLY A 108 -20.70 4.43 -0.49
CA GLY A 108 -20.74 3.01 -0.16
C GLY A 108 -19.55 2.56 0.70
N PRO A 109 -19.06 1.32 0.54
CA PRO A 109 -18.03 0.73 1.41
C PRO A 109 -16.66 1.39 1.26
N PHE A 110 -16.49 2.29 0.29
CA PHE A 110 -15.24 2.98 0.01
C PHE A 110 -15.15 4.34 0.69
N ARG A 111 -16.21 4.80 1.38
CA ARG A 111 -16.22 6.11 2.02
C ARG A 111 -15.22 6.18 3.16
N TRP A 112 -14.26 7.11 3.04
CA TRP A 112 -13.27 7.33 4.08
C TRP A 112 -13.92 7.81 5.38
N THR A 113 -13.59 7.09 6.44
CA THR A 113 -14.03 7.34 7.80
C THR A 113 -13.07 8.31 8.52
N ALA A 114 -13.35 8.61 9.80
CA ALA A 114 -12.39 9.29 10.67
C ALA A 114 -11.12 8.45 10.89
N ALA A 115 -11.23 7.12 10.87
CA ALA A 115 -10.09 6.21 11.02
C ALA A 115 -9.17 6.27 9.79
N ASP A 116 -9.73 6.20 8.58
CA ASP A 116 -8.95 6.26 7.33
C ASP A 116 -8.18 7.57 7.21
N ARG A 117 -8.78 8.69 7.65
CA ARG A 117 -8.08 9.99 7.72
C ARG A 117 -6.85 9.95 8.63
N GLN A 118 -6.92 9.30 9.79
CA GLN A 118 -5.77 9.21 10.70
C GLN A 118 -4.62 8.43 10.06
N ILE A 119 -4.95 7.37 9.32
CA ILE A 119 -3.96 6.57 8.59
C ILE A 119 -3.37 7.34 7.41
N PHE A 120 -4.20 8.07 6.67
CA PHE A 120 -3.71 8.99 5.64
C PHE A 120 -2.73 10.03 6.21
N GLU A 121 -3.06 10.69 7.31
CA GLU A 121 -2.19 11.69 7.94
C GLU A 121 -0.89 11.08 8.49
N LEU A 122 -0.95 9.86 9.06
CA LEU A 122 0.22 9.07 9.45
C LEU A 122 1.12 8.78 8.24
N ALA A 123 0.54 8.28 7.16
CA ALA A 123 1.25 7.92 5.95
C ALA A 123 1.87 9.15 5.24
N VAL A 124 1.19 10.30 5.24
CA VAL A 124 1.77 11.57 4.75
C VAL A 124 3.03 11.94 5.53
N ARG A 125 3.01 11.80 6.86
CA ARG A 125 4.20 12.06 7.68
C ARG A 125 5.31 11.09 7.34
N PHE A 126 5.02 9.79 7.28
CA PHE A 126 5.97 8.75 6.90
C PHE A 126 6.60 9.03 5.52
N GLY A 127 5.80 9.30 4.50
CA GLY A 127 6.28 9.65 3.16
C GLY A 127 7.20 10.87 3.16
N ARG A 128 6.85 11.92 3.92
CA ARG A 128 7.67 13.14 4.03
C ARG A 128 9.01 12.93 4.74
N THR A 129 9.07 12.07 5.76
CA THR A 129 10.25 11.95 6.62
C THR A 129 11.18 10.79 6.26
N SER A 130 10.71 9.83 5.45
CA SER A 130 11.47 8.62 5.10
C SER A 130 12.66 8.86 4.16
N GLY A 131 12.71 10.01 3.48
CA GLY A 131 13.74 10.28 2.46
C GLY A 131 13.63 9.40 1.22
N MET A 132 12.51 8.70 1.02
CA MET A 132 12.30 7.82 -0.13
C MET A 132 12.19 8.60 -1.44
N HIS A 133 12.52 7.94 -2.54
CA HIS A 133 12.30 8.47 -3.88
C HIS A 133 10.80 8.76 -4.10
N PRO A 134 10.44 9.81 -4.87
CA PRO A 134 9.04 10.09 -5.19
C PRO A 134 8.42 8.93 -5.98
N LEU A 135 7.58 8.13 -5.33
CA LEU A 135 7.05 6.88 -5.87
C LEU A 135 6.24 7.05 -7.17
N HIS A 136 5.59 8.20 -7.33
CA HIS A 136 4.83 8.55 -8.53
C HIS A 136 5.69 8.78 -9.79
N SER A 137 7.01 8.96 -9.62
CA SER A 137 7.96 9.20 -10.71
C SER A 137 8.76 7.96 -11.13
N VAL A 138 8.53 6.83 -10.46
CA VAL A 138 9.27 5.59 -10.67
C VAL A 138 8.82 4.92 -11.97
N ASN A 139 9.79 4.48 -12.78
CA ASN A 139 9.50 3.63 -13.93
C ASN A 139 9.31 2.18 -13.48
N TRP A 140 8.11 1.85 -13.01
CA TRP A 140 7.76 0.53 -12.48
C TRP A 140 7.93 -0.61 -13.49
N HIS A 141 7.73 -0.33 -14.79
CA HIS A 141 7.90 -1.33 -15.84
C HIS A 141 9.34 -1.84 -15.92
N ALA A 142 10.31 -0.97 -15.67
CA ALA A 142 11.74 -1.33 -15.64
C ALA A 142 12.12 -2.16 -14.41
N MET A 143 11.24 -2.25 -13.40
CA MET A 143 11.49 -2.96 -12.13
C MET A 143 10.77 -4.31 -12.04
N LEU A 144 10.00 -4.69 -13.06
CA LEU A 144 9.15 -5.89 -13.02
C LEU A 144 9.92 -7.18 -12.66
N ASP A 145 11.14 -7.33 -13.15
CA ASP A 145 11.93 -8.54 -12.94
C ASP A 145 12.95 -8.40 -11.77
N VAL A 146 12.79 -7.36 -10.94
CA VAL A 146 13.66 -7.08 -9.80
C VAL A 146 13.04 -7.64 -8.50
N PRO A 147 13.82 -8.23 -7.58
CA PRO A 147 13.36 -8.61 -6.26
C PRO A 147 12.86 -7.42 -5.43
N LEU A 148 11.76 -7.60 -4.70
CA LEU A 148 11.12 -6.52 -3.93
C LEU A 148 12.06 -5.88 -2.89
N GLY A 149 12.93 -6.66 -2.26
CA GLY A 149 13.91 -6.13 -1.30
C GLY A 149 14.95 -5.21 -1.95
N GLU A 150 15.29 -5.45 -3.21
CA GLU A 150 16.19 -4.60 -3.98
C GLU A 150 15.48 -3.31 -4.42
N ILE A 151 14.23 -3.41 -4.89
CA ILE A 151 13.41 -2.25 -5.24
C ILE A 151 13.23 -1.33 -4.03
N ARG A 152 12.87 -1.88 -2.86
CA ARG A 152 12.74 -1.09 -1.62
C ARG A 152 14.03 -0.34 -1.31
N ARG A 153 15.18 -1.01 -1.43
CA ARG A 153 16.49 -0.41 -1.18
C ARG A 153 16.82 0.69 -2.18
N SER A 154 16.59 0.46 -3.48
CA SER A 154 16.86 1.46 -4.52
C SER A 154 15.95 2.68 -4.40
N LEU A 155 14.74 2.52 -3.86
CA LEU A 155 13.80 3.60 -3.63
C LEU A 155 13.98 4.29 -2.26
N GLY A 156 14.92 3.86 -1.43
CA GLY A 156 15.10 4.40 -0.08
C GLY A 156 13.98 4.01 0.91
N ILE A 157 13.17 3.01 0.58
CA ILE A 157 12.12 2.48 1.47
C ILE A 157 12.79 1.61 2.54
N GLN A 158 13.05 2.21 3.69
CA GLN A 158 13.67 1.51 4.81
C GLN A 158 12.64 0.63 5.53
N ARG A 159 12.86 -0.69 5.50
CA ARG A 159 11.98 -1.68 6.15
C ARG A 159 11.69 -1.35 7.62
N ARG A 160 12.70 -0.88 8.36
CA ARG A 160 12.54 -0.49 9.77
C ARG A 160 11.52 0.64 9.94
N GLU A 161 11.62 1.69 9.15
CA GLU A 161 10.72 2.84 9.24
C GLU A 161 9.29 2.47 8.83
N LEU A 162 9.15 1.64 7.79
CA LEU A 162 7.86 1.10 7.38
C LEU A 162 7.20 0.27 8.50
N LEU A 163 7.97 -0.60 9.15
CA LEU A 163 7.49 -1.36 10.31
C LEU A 163 7.13 -0.46 11.51
N THR A 164 7.86 0.64 11.73
CA THR A 164 7.49 1.65 12.73
C THR A 164 6.16 2.31 12.40
N ALA A 165 5.92 2.68 11.14
CA ALA A 165 4.63 3.21 10.70
C ALA A 165 3.50 2.19 10.90
N PHE A 166 3.73 0.91 10.61
CA PHE A 166 2.76 -0.16 10.86
C PHE A 166 2.46 -0.39 12.34
N ALA A 167 3.48 -0.26 13.20
CA ALA A 167 3.27 -0.31 14.65
C ALA A 167 2.39 0.86 15.13
N GLN A 168 2.66 2.07 14.65
CA GLN A 168 1.84 3.25 14.97
C GLN A 168 0.39 3.09 14.49
N GLU A 169 0.19 2.58 13.27
CA GLU A 169 -1.15 2.27 12.74
C GLU A 169 -1.90 1.27 13.63
N ARG A 170 -1.24 0.19 14.09
CA ARG A 170 -1.85 -0.77 15.02
C ARG A 170 -2.20 -0.16 16.37
N MET A 171 -1.44 0.82 16.85
CA MET A 171 -1.79 1.52 18.09
C MET A 171 -3.02 2.41 17.90
N LEU A 172 -3.16 3.04 16.73
CA LEU A 172 -4.31 3.90 16.42
C LEU A 172 -5.58 3.08 16.16
N LEU A 173 -5.47 1.95 15.45
CA LEU A 173 -6.59 1.16 14.96
C LEU A 173 -6.37 -0.35 15.18
N PRO A 174 -6.28 -0.84 16.43
CA PRO A 174 -5.87 -2.22 16.73
C PRO A 174 -6.86 -3.30 16.27
N HIS A 175 -8.12 -2.95 16.09
CA HIS A 175 -9.21 -3.89 15.83
C HIS A 175 -9.63 -3.97 14.37
N THR A 176 -8.95 -3.25 13.46
CA THR A 176 -9.31 -3.30 12.03
C THR A 176 -8.60 -4.46 11.34
N PRO A 177 -9.26 -5.12 10.36
CA PRO A 177 -8.63 -6.19 9.58
C PRO A 177 -7.34 -5.74 8.87
N ALA A 178 -7.30 -4.49 8.41
CA ALA A 178 -6.13 -3.90 7.76
C ALA A 178 -4.93 -3.81 8.71
N SER A 179 -5.12 -3.36 9.96
CA SER A 179 -4.03 -3.28 10.94
C SER A 179 -3.53 -4.65 11.41
N GLN A 180 -4.44 -5.62 11.56
CA GLN A 180 -4.14 -6.94 12.10
C GLN A 180 -3.27 -7.79 11.17
N ARG A 181 -3.39 -7.60 9.86
CA ARG A 181 -2.62 -8.34 8.85
C ARG A 181 -1.26 -7.72 8.50
N LEU A 182 -0.94 -6.55 9.06
CA LEU A 182 0.35 -5.90 8.74
C LEU A 182 1.53 -6.78 9.21
N PRO A 183 2.69 -6.74 8.53
CA PRO A 183 3.90 -7.43 8.97
C PRO A 183 4.51 -6.86 10.27
N GLY A 184 5.11 -7.71 11.10
CA GLY A 184 5.85 -7.30 12.30
C GLY A 184 5.01 -7.08 13.57
N GLY A 185 3.75 -7.55 13.60
CA GLY A 185 2.97 -7.65 14.82
C GLY A 185 3.32 -8.91 15.62
N ALA A 186 2.99 -8.95 16.91
CA ALA A 186 3.21 -10.09 17.81
C ALA A 186 2.56 -11.42 17.37
N ALA A 187 1.72 -11.40 16.32
CA ALA A 187 1.04 -12.57 15.76
C ALA A 187 1.71 -13.19 14.51
N ALA A 188 2.85 -12.68 14.03
CA ALA A 188 3.51 -13.22 12.83
C ALA A 188 4.44 -14.42 13.12
N THR A 189 4.33 -15.05 14.29
CA THR A 189 4.95 -16.34 14.57
C THR A 189 3.86 -17.39 14.51
N THR A 190 3.82 -18.16 13.41
CA THR A 190 3.52 -19.61 13.32
C THR A 190 2.80 -19.92 12.01
N SER A 191 3.56 -20.17 10.94
CA SER A 191 3.24 -21.21 9.96
C SER A 191 4.47 -21.45 9.07
N ALA A 192 5.50 -22.05 9.66
CA ALA A 192 6.43 -22.86 8.88
C ALA A 192 6.09 -24.31 9.24
N SER A 193 5.18 -24.90 8.47
CA SER A 193 5.00 -26.34 8.43
C SER A 193 6.34 -26.97 8.01
N ARG A 194 7.11 -27.45 8.99
CA ARG A 194 8.19 -28.40 8.73
C ARG A 194 7.52 -29.72 8.37
N ALA A 195 7.38 -29.99 7.07
CA ALA A 195 7.16 -31.33 6.58
C ALA A 195 8.35 -32.19 7.02
N ARG A 196 8.12 -33.05 8.01
CA ARG A 196 9.08 -34.05 8.47
C ARG A 196 9.11 -35.16 7.40
N VAL A 197 10.16 -35.19 6.58
CA VAL A 197 10.45 -36.34 5.72
C VAL A 197 10.98 -37.47 6.63
N PRO A 198 10.33 -38.64 6.69
CA PRO A 198 10.92 -39.80 7.36
C PRO A 198 12.07 -40.36 6.51
N ALA A 199 13.19 -40.66 7.16
CA ALA A 199 14.36 -41.30 6.56
C ALA A 199 14.04 -42.74 6.11
N PRO A 200 14.71 -43.25 5.05
CA PRO A 200 14.51 -44.63 4.61
C PRO A 200 15.10 -45.62 5.62
N ALA A 201 14.34 -46.66 5.94
CA ALA A 201 14.82 -47.79 6.73
C ALA A 201 15.80 -48.62 5.87
N VAL A 202 16.95 -48.95 6.46
CA VAL A 202 17.90 -49.97 5.99
C VAL A 202 17.58 -51.27 6.71
#